data_AF-A0A357CWU0-F1
#
_entry.id   AF-A0A357CWU0-F1
#
_cell.length_a   1.000
_cell.length_b   1.000
_cell.length_c   1.000
_cell.angle_alpha   90.00
_cell.angle_beta   90.00
_cell.angle_gamma   90.00
#
_symmetry.space_group_name_H-M   'P 1'
#
loop_
_entity.id
_entity.type
_entity.pdbx_description
1 polymer ?
#
loop_
_entity_poly.entity_id
_entity_poly.type
_entity_poly.pdbx_seq_one_letter_code
_entity_poly.pdbx_strand_id
1 'polypeptide(L)'
;IIGASGSEDVFVKAKILPNLEAIKEALQVAVPTKEEIHEIIRNAVEEINDKLPSYKRIKSFIIRDREFEKTTTQKIKRFGENISDEKQ
;
A
#
# COMPACT_ATOMS: atom_id res chain seq x y z
N ILE A 1 -16.12 -6.84 1.84
CA ILE A 1 -16.77 -8.11 2.27
C ILE A 1 -16.35 -8.30 3.72
N ILE A 2 -17.30 -8.27 4.66
CA ILE A 2 -17.06 -8.59 6.08
C ILE A 2 -17.65 -10.00 6.22
N GLY A 3 -16.79 -10.99 6.45
CA GLY A 3 -17.14 -12.41 6.55
C GLY A 3 -17.08 -12.86 8.00
N ALA A 4 -18.13 -13.55 8.43
CA ALA A 4 -18.35 -14.01 9.81
C ALA A 4 -17.61 -15.31 10.14
N SER A 5 -17.28 -15.44 11.44
CA SER A 5 -16.93 -16.66 12.22
C SER A 5 -15.45 -16.85 12.57
N GLY A 6 -15.18 -16.73 13.88
CA GLY A 6 -13.97 -17.24 14.56
C GLY A 6 -12.86 -16.22 14.71
N SER A 7 -12.91 -15.40 15.78
CA SER A 7 -11.90 -14.37 16.09
C SER A 7 -11.61 -13.46 14.89
N GLU A 8 -12.61 -12.64 14.53
CA GLU A 8 -12.54 -11.65 13.45
C GLU A 8 -11.58 -10.50 13.83
N ASP A 9 -10.28 -10.77 13.81
CA ASP A 9 -9.27 -9.73 13.77
C ASP A 9 -9.51 -8.90 12.50
N VAL A 10 -9.81 -7.61 12.65
CA VAL A 10 -9.90 -6.70 11.51
C VAL A 10 -8.50 -6.56 10.92
N PHE A 11 -8.27 -7.14 9.74
CA PHE A 11 -7.00 -7.04 9.02
C PHE A 11 -7.05 -5.89 8.03
N VAL A 12 -6.20 -4.88 8.25
CA VAL A 12 -6.02 -3.77 7.29
C VAL A 12 -4.97 -4.18 6.26
N LYS A 13 -5.39 -4.27 4.99
CA LYS A 13 -4.51 -4.45 3.83
C LYS A 13 -4.41 -3.14 3.04
N ALA A 14 -3.20 -2.74 2.66
CA ALA A 14 -2.96 -1.54 1.84
C ALA A 14 -2.48 -1.88 0.43
N LYS A 15 -2.88 -1.09 -0.57
CA LYS A 15 -2.27 -1.06 -1.90
C LYS A 15 -1.52 0.25 -2.01
N ILE A 16 -0.22 0.21 -2.29
CA ILE A 16 0.67 1.38 -2.24
C ILE A 16 1.30 1.57 -3.62
N LEU A 17 1.17 2.77 -4.17
CA LEU A 17 1.91 3.21 -5.36
C LEU A 17 3.07 4.10 -4.87
N PRO A 18 4.32 3.61 -4.87
CA PRO A 18 5.45 4.38 -4.39
C PRO A 18 5.79 5.50 -5.38
N ASN A 19 6.20 6.66 -4.86
CA ASN A 19 6.81 7.69 -5.69
C ASN A 19 8.28 7.31 -5.93
N LEU A 20 8.58 6.79 -7.11
CA LEU A 20 9.92 6.34 -7.49
C LEU A 20 10.93 7.49 -7.54
N GLU A 21 10.52 8.72 -7.85
CA GLU A 21 11.43 9.87 -7.87
C GLU A 21 11.90 10.21 -6.46
N ALA A 22 10.96 10.31 -5.51
CA ALA A 22 11.29 10.56 -4.10
C ALA A 22 12.18 9.46 -3.50
N ILE A 23 11.97 8.20 -3.87
CA ILE A 23 12.81 7.08 -3.43
C ILE A 23 14.22 7.18 -4.00
N LYS A 24 14.37 7.53 -5.28
CA LYS A 24 15.68 7.75 -5.91
C LYS A 24 16.46 8.85 -5.20
N GLU A 25 15.79 9.96 -4.89
CA GLU A 25 16.39 11.08 -4.17
C GLU A 25 16.83 10.67 -2.76
N ALA A 26 16.00 9.91 -2.04
CA ALA A 26 16.30 9.43 -0.69
C ALA A 26 17.50 8.48 -0.65
N LEU A 27 17.63 7.60 -1.65
CA LEU A 27 18.72 6.62 -1.75
C LEU A 27 19.96 7.16 -2.48
N GLN A 28 19.85 8.31 -3.15
CA GLN A 28 20.88 8.86 -4.04
C GLN A 28 21.34 7.89 -5.14
N VAL A 29 20.42 7.02 -5.61
CA VAL A 29 20.67 6.03 -6.67
C VAL A 29 19.85 6.32 -7.93
N ALA A 30 20.41 6.01 -9.10
CA ALA A 30 19.72 6.24 -10.38
C ALA A 30 18.52 5.28 -10.60
N VAL A 31 18.68 4.02 -10.17
CA VAL A 31 17.67 2.96 -10.29
C VAL A 31 17.59 2.19 -8.98
N PRO A 32 16.53 2.38 -8.18
CA PRO A 32 16.33 1.62 -6.95
C PRO A 32 15.90 0.20 -7.29
N THR A 33 16.40 -0.79 -6.55
CA THR A 33 15.97 -2.18 -6.71
C THR A 33 14.61 -2.40 -6.03
N LYS A 34 13.96 -3.52 -6.35
CA LYS A 34 12.65 -3.84 -5.77
C LYS A 34 12.73 -4.07 -4.27
N GLU A 35 13.86 -4.61 -3.80
CA GLU A 35 14.12 -4.87 -2.39
C GLU A 35 14.24 -3.55 -1.61
N GLU A 36 14.99 -2.59 -2.13
CA GLU A 36 15.16 -1.26 -1.52
C GLU A 36 13.84 -0.49 -1.45
N ILE A 37 13.05 -0.52 -2.53
CA ILE A 37 11.70 0.08 -2.54
C ILE A 37 10.84 -0.58 -1.47
N HIS A 38 10.87 -1.90 -1.38
CA HIS A 38 10.08 -2.64 -0.40
C HIS A 38 10.50 -2.30 1.03
N GLU A 39 11.80 -2.18 1.30
CA GLU A 39 12.33 -1.83 2.62
C GLU A 39 11.91 -0.40 3.03
N ILE A 40 12.02 0.58 2.13
CA ILE A 40 11.59 1.96 2.41
C ILE A 40 10.10 2.01 2.72
N ILE A 41 9.28 1.34 1.91
CA ILE A 41 7.83 1.31 2.13
C ILE A 41 7.50 0.58 3.43
N ARG A 42 8.20 -0.52 3.75
CA ARG A 42 8.05 -1.24 5.02
C ARG A 42 8.34 -0.33 6.21
N ASN A 43 9.47 0.38 6.19
CA ASN A 43 9.84 1.32 7.25
C ASN A 43 8.81 2.45 7.41
N ALA A 44 8.33 3.02 6.29
CA ALA A 44 7.28 4.04 6.33
C ALA A 44 5.96 3.51 6.90
N VAL A 45 5.57 2.28 6.56
CA VAL A 45 4.38 1.62 7.11
C VAL A 45 4.53 1.35 8.61
N GLU A 46 5.71 0.91 9.07
CA GLU A 46 5.99 0.71 10.50
C GLU A 46 5.86 2.04 11.28
N GLU A 47 6.45 3.12 10.78
CA GLU A 47 6.35 4.43 11.42
C GLU A 47 4.89 4.92 11.53
N ILE A 48 4.07 4.64 10.50
CA ILE A 48 2.64 4.94 10.53
C ILE A 48 1.90 4.02 11.52
N ASN A 49 2.26 2.75 11.58
CA ASN A 49 1.64 1.77 12.48
C ASN A 49 1.88 2.09 13.97
N ASP A 50 3.01 2.70 14.32
CA ASP A 50 3.28 3.21 15.67
C ASP A 50 2.35 4.36 16.06
N LYS A 51 1.98 5.19 15.08
CA LYS A 51 1.05 6.32 15.27
C LYS A 51 -0.42 5.88 15.27
N LEU A 52 -0.73 4.67 14.80
CA LEU A 52 -2.09 4.15 14.66
C LEU A 52 -2.49 3.21 15.81
N PRO A 53 -3.77 3.25 16.22
CA PRO A 53 -4.29 2.28 17.18
C PRO A 53 -4.28 0.87 16.56
N SER A 54 -4.15 -0.16 17.40
CA SER A 54 -3.89 -1.54 16.99
C SER A 54 -4.83 -2.07 15.89
N TYR A 55 -6.12 -1.71 15.95
CA TYR A 55 -7.14 -2.16 14.98
C TYR A 55 -7.04 -1.48 13.60
N LYS A 56 -6.29 -0.38 13.46
CA LYS A 56 -6.02 0.30 12.18
C LYS A 56 -4.64 0.00 11.61
N ARG A 57 -3.82 -0.78 12.33
CA ARG A 57 -2.48 -1.11 11.87
C ARG A 57 -2.54 -1.92 10.58
N ILE A 58 -1.75 -1.48 9.61
CA ILE A 58 -1.57 -2.15 8.33
C ILE A 58 -0.83 -3.46 8.60
N LYS A 59 -1.54 -4.58 8.43
CA LYS A 59 -0.98 -5.93 8.63
C LYS A 59 -0.37 -6.51 7.35
N SER A 60 -0.80 -6.03 6.18
CA SER A 60 -0.29 -6.47 4.89
C SER A 60 -0.36 -5.32 3.88
N PHE A 61 0.59 -5.24 2.97
CA PHE A 61 0.55 -4.27 1.87
C PHE A 61 1.04 -4.89 0.56
N ILE A 62 0.58 -4.32 -0.55
CA ILE A 62 0.97 -4.68 -1.90
C ILE A 62 1.50 -3.42 -2.59
N ILE A 63 2.70 -3.51 -3.14
CA ILE A 63 3.30 -2.45 -3.94
C ILE A 63 2.79 -2.60 -5.37
N ARG A 64 2.25 -1.53 -5.94
CA ARG A 64 1.80 -1.47 -7.33
C ARG A 64 2.78 -0.65 -8.16
N ASP A 65 3.07 -1.14 -9.36
CA ASP A 65 3.86 -0.39 -10.37
C ASP A 65 2.99 0.53 -11.24
N ARG A 66 1.66 0.39 -11.17
CA ARG A 66 0.69 1.07 -12.04
C ARG A 66 -0.12 2.09 -11.26
N GLU A 67 -0.45 3.21 -11.89
CA GLU A 67 -1.32 4.22 -11.30
C GLU A 67 -2.74 3.68 -11.05
N PHE A 68 -3.37 4.14 -9.96
CA PHE A 68 -4.75 3.80 -9.65
C PHE A 68 -5.72 4.39 -10.66
N GLU A 69 -6.79 3.66 -10.96
CA GLU A 69 -7.83 4.17 -11.85
C GLU A 69 -8.51 5.40 -11.23
N LYS A 70 -8.57 6.49 -12.00
CA LYS A 70 -9.14 7.78 -11.56
C LYS A 70 -10.48 8.08 -12.25
N THR A 71 -11.29 8.93 -11.62
CA THR A 71 -12.49 9.52 -12.23
C THR A 71 -12.10 10.60 -13.23
N THR A 72 -13.07 11.10 -14.00
CA THR A 72 -12.91 12.29 -14.86
C THR A 72 -12.45 13.53 -14.07
N THR A 73 -12.79 13.59 -12.78
CA THR A 73 -12.33 14.61 -11.82
C THR A 73 -11.03 14.24 -11.08
N GLN A 74 -10.27 13.27 -11.61
CA GLN A 74 -8.96 12.82 -11.10
C GLN A 74 -8.96 12.20 -9.68
N LYS A 75 -10.13 11.83 -9.12
CA LYS A 75 -10.23 11.15 -7.84
C LYS A 75 -9.99 9.65 -8.01
N ILE A 76 -9.34 9.00 -7.05
CA ILE A 76 -9.17 7.53 -7.07
C ILE A 76 -10.54 6.84 -6.97
N LYS A 77 -10.83 5.94 -7.92
CA LYS A 77 -12.06 5.15 -7.91
C LYS A 77 -12.03 4.09 -6.82
N ARG A 78 -13.16 3.92 -6.11
CA ARG A 78 -13.35 2.95 -5.01
C ARG A 78 -14.09 1.68 -5.47
N PHE A 79 -14.07 1.39 -6.76
CA PHE A 79 -14.70 0.24 -7.42
C PHE A 79 -13.83 -0.19 -8.61
N GLY A 80 -14.16 -1.33 -9.23
CA GLY A 80 -13.41 -1.85 -10.38
C GLY A 80 -12.05 -2.42 -10.00
N GLU A 81 -11.06 -2.29 -10.89
CA GLU A 81 -9.71 -2.86 -10.78
C GLU A 81 -8.93 -2.43 -9.53
N ASN A 82 -9.30 -1.29 -8.94
CA ASN A 82 -8.70 -0.82 -7.69
C ASN A 82 -9.11 -1.68 -6.49
N ILE A 83 -10.31 -2.26 -6.49
CA ILE A 83 -10.81 -3.11 -5.40
C ILE A 83 -10.41 -4.57 -5.61
N SER A 84 -10.37 -5.06 -6.85
CA SER A 84 -10.02 -6.45 -7.17
C SER A 84 -8.69 -6.86 -6.52
N ASP A 85 -8.72 -7.86 -5.64
CA ASP A 85 -7.53 -8.63 -5.27
C ASP A 85 -7.23 -9.55 -6.46
N GLU A 86 -6.57 -9.01 -7.50
CA GLU A 86 -5.90 -9.89 -8.45
C GLU A 86 -4.96 -10.77 -7.63
N LYS A 87 -5.24 -12.08 -7.62
CA LYS A 87 -4.27 -13.06 -7.18
C LYS A 87 -3.11 -12.96 -8.16
N GLN A 88 -2.05 -12.28 -7.75
CA GLN A 88 -0.77 -12.36 -8.43
C GLN A 88 -0.23 -13.79 -8.31
#